data_AF-A0A7U9DPD0-F1
#
_entry.id   AF-A0A7U9DPD0-F1
#
_cell.length_a   1.000
_cell.length_b   1.000
_cell.length_c   1.000
_cell.angle_alpha   90.00
_cell.angle_beta   90.00
_cell.angle_gamma   90.00
#
_symmetry.space_group_name_H-M   'P 1'
#
loop_
_entity.id
_entity.type
_entity.pdbx_description
1 polymer ?
#
loop_
_entity_poly.entity_id
_entity_poly.type
_entity_poly.pdbx_seq_one_letter_code
_entity_poly.pdbx_strand_id
1 'polypeptide(L)'
;MSMSVRCEGCGLEYAGARDPAGLLARPRNALNGPLPTQARPGAPVPPRRPRAAHEDADQALTLGGFLDREGFSPYFRAHFMTPVVSAVRSCDAATALRHPAAHLFRFLHHHGMLAVGGSPVWRTVTGGSRARVDRIAERLPDVCTATPVRTVPRHADGVDATAADGTRSPATRAPRPPRCPSSPRW
;
A
#
# COMPACT_ATOMS: atom_id res chain seq x y z
N MET A 1 -13.05 8.55 4.58
CA MET A 1 -12.72 7.42 5.49
C MET A 1 -11.70 7.90 6.50
N SER A 2 -11.81 7.49 7.76
CA SER A 2 -10.84 7.80 8.82
C SER A 2 -10.18 6.52 9.32
N MET A 3 -8.88 6.56 9.58
CA MET A 3 -8.16 5.51 10.30
C MET A 3 -8.02 5.92 11.76
N SER A 4 -8.37 5.01 12.67
CA SER A 4 -8.16 5.17 14.11
C SER A 4 -7.38 4.00 14.68
N VAL A 5 -6.56 4.28 15.69
CA VAL A 5 -5.76 3.29 16.40
C VAL A 5 -6.11 3.38 17.87
N ARG A 6 -6.24 2.20 18.50
CA ARG A 6 -6.35 2.04 19.93
C ARG A 6 -5.33 1.01 20.39
N CYS A 7 -4.55 1.34 21.42
CA CYS A 7 -3.64 0.42 22.08
C CYS A 7 -4.23 0.04 23.44
N GLU A 8 -4.57 -1.24 23.63
CA GLU A 8 -5.08 -1.74 24.91
C GLU A 8 -4.02 -1.74 26.01
N GLY A 9 -2.72 -1.84 25.66
CA GLY A 9 -1.63 -1.91 26.64
C GLY A 9 -1.35 -0.58 27.35
N CYS A 10 -1.28 0.53 26.61
CA CYS A 10 -1.00 1.86 27.17
C CYS A 10 -2.21 2.81 27.14
N GLY A 11 -3.34 2.37 26.60
CA GLY A 11 -4.58 3.16 26.51
C GLY A 11 -4.52 4.33 25.52
N LEU A 12 -3.57 4.31 24.57
CA LEU A 12 -3.45 5.29 23.50
C LEU A 12 -4.63 5.16 22.53
N GLU A 13 -5.22 6.28 22.14
CA GLU A 13 -6.26 6.37 21.11
C GLU A 13 -6.02 7.61 20.24
N TYR A 14 -6.04 7.46 18.92
CA TYR A 14 -6.01 8.59 17.98
C TYR A 14 -6.75 8.27 16.68
N ALA A 15 -7.18 9.31 15.98
CA ALA A 15 -7.75 9.22 14.63
C ALA A 15 -7.04 10.19 13.68
N GLY A 16 -6.34 9.66 12.68
CA GLY A 16 -5.45 10.45 11.82
C GLY A 16 -6.14 11.37 10.81
N ALA A 17 -7.47 11.24 10.64
CA ALA A 17 -8.23 12.00 9.64
C ALA A 17 -9.12 13.12 10.24
N ARG A 18 -8.91 13.47 11.51
CA ARG A 18 -9.52 14.65 12.14
C ARG A 18 -8.41 15.68 12.38
N ASP A 19 -8.77 16.96 12.33
CA ASP A 19 -7.96 18.12 12.73
C ASP A 19 -7.13 17.85 14.00
N PRO A 20 -6.12 18.64 14.40
CA PRO A 20 -5.29 18.42 15.60
C PRO A 20 -6.01 17.89 16.87
N ALA A 21 -7.31 18.17 17.05
CA ALA A 21 -8.19 17.56 18.04
C ALA A 21 -8.31 16.01 17.98
N GLY A 22 -8.18 15.38 16.82
CA GLY A 22 -8.20 13.92 16.60
C GLY A 22 -6.96 13.19 17.10
N LEU A 23 -5.83 13.91 17.23
CA LEU A 23 -4.61 13.44 17.91
C LEU A 23 -4.75 13.55 19.44
N LEU A 24 -5.59 14.48 19.92
CA LEU A 24 -5.87 14.75 21.33
C LEU A 24 -7.18 14.11 21.81
N ALA A 25 -7.57 12.97 21.22
CA ALA A 25 -8.83 12.29 21.51
C ALA A 25 -9.07 12.03 23.02
N ARG A 26 -8.02 12.05 23.85
CA ARG A 26 -8.10 12.14 25.32
C ARG A 26 -7.11 13.19 25.85
N PRO A 27 -7.48 14.02 26.86
CA PRO A 27 -6.60 15.03 27.46
C PRO A 27 -5.29 14.45 28.01
N ARG A 28 -5.34 13.22 28.55
CA ARG A 28 -4.17 12.49 29.05
C ARG A 28 -3.13 12.17 27.97
N ASN A 29 -3.52 12.15 26.69
CA ASN A 29 -2.57 11.91 25.59
C ASN A 29 -1.67 13.13 25.35
N ALA A 30 -2.07 14.33 25.79
CA ALA A 30 -1.21 15.52 25.77
C ALA A 30 0.03 15.37 26.67
N LEU A 31 -0.09 14.58 27.75
CA LEU A 31 1.02 14.28 28.67
C LEU A 31 2.00 13.24 28.10
N ASN A 32 1.59 12.48 27.07
CA ASN A 32 2.44 11.46 26.44
C ASN A 32 3.24 11.99 25.24
N GLY A 33 3.17 13.31 24.99
CA GLY A 33 3.73 13.96 23.81
C GLY A 33 2.91 13.65 22.55
N PRO A 34 2.79 14.60 21.59
CA PRO A 34 2.08 14.29 20.35
C PRO A 34 2.87 13.21 19.59
N LEU A 35 2.19 12.14 19.15
CA LEU A 35 2.76 11.07 18.32
C LEU A 35 3.69 11.57 17.18
N PRO A 36 3.35 12.65 16.43
CA PRO A 36 4.24 13.18 15.39
C PRO A 36 5.47 13.93 15.93
N THR A 37 5.48 14.43 17.17
CA THR A 37 6.65 15.14 17.75
C THR A 37 7.74 14.19 18.22
N GLN A 38 7.42 12.89 18.36
CA GLN A 38 8.41 11.83 18.57
C GLN A 38 9.05 11.32 17.27
N ALA A 39 8.57 11.81 16.11
CA ALA A 39 9.28 11.73 14.85
C ALA A 39 10.12 12.99 14.68
N ARG A 40 11.33 13.00 15.25
CA ARG A 40 12.40 13.88 14.77
C ARG A 40 13.42 13.06 13.98
N PRO A 41 13.14 12.70 12.72
CA PRO A 41 14.17 12.24 11.80
C PRO A 41 14.93 13.45 11.24
N GLY A 42 16.26 13.43 11.36
CA GLY A 42 17.16 14.36 10.69
C GLY A 42 17.67 13.78 9.38
N ALA A 43 16.85 13.72 8.33
CA ALA A 43 17.30 13.72 6.94
C ALA A 43 16.11 13.72 5.96
N PRO A 44 16.07 14.62 4.96
CA PRO A 44 15.17 14.46 3.83
C PRO A 44 15.68 13.30 2.96
N VAL A 45 14.87 12.25 2.79
CA VAL A 45 15.09 11.27 1.71
C VAL A 45 14.65 11.96 0.41
N PRO A 46 15.57 12.36 -0.49
CA PRO A 46 15.17 13.02 -1.72
C PRO A 46 14.39 12.03 -2.59
N PRO A 47 13.33 12.47 -3.31
CA PRO A 47 12.66 11.65 -4.30
C PRO A 47 13.60 11.47 -5.51
N ARG A 48 14.56 10.55 -5.41
CA ARG A 48 15.41 10.19 -6.55
C ARG A 48 14.56 9.44 -7.57
N ARG A 49 14.37 10.06 -8.73
CA ARG A 49 13.82 9.41 -9.93
C ARG A 49 14.67 8.17 -10.25
N PRO A 50 14.08 7.02 -10.61
CA PRO A 50 14.87 5.83 -10.91
C PRO A 50 15.53 6.02 -12.28
N ARG A 51 16.85 6.24 -12.29
CA ARG A 51 17.71 5.81 -13.39
C ARG A 51 17.89 4.31 -13.20
N ALA A 52 17.59 3.54 -14.24
CA ALA A 52 17.79 2.10 -14.28
C ALA A 52 19.22 1.73 -13.85
N ALA A 53 19.36 0.61 -13.14
CA ALA A 53 20.62 -0.06 -12.74
C ALA A 53 21.19 0.17 -11.32
N HIS A 54 20.35 0.45 -10.30
CA HIS A 54 20.72 0.23 -8.88
C HIS A 54 19.48 -0.20 -8.06
N GLU A 55 18.83 -1.29 -8.46
CA GLU A 55 17.57 -1.74 -7.82
C GLU A 55 17.77 -2.70 -6.63
N ASP A 56 18.92 -3.36 -6.47
CA ASP A 56 19.05 -4.43 -5.46
C ASP A 56 19.45 -3.96 -4.06
N ALA A 57 20.25 -2.90 -3.93
CA ALA A 57 20.80 -2.50 -2.62
C ALA A 57 19.79 -1.76 -1.72
N ASP A 58 18.93 -0.90 -2.29
CA ASP A 58 17.91 -0.16 -1.54
C ASP A 58 16.61 -0.96 -1.29
N GLN A 59 16.43 -2.10 -1.97
CA GLN A 59 15.29 -3.01 -1.73
C GLN A 59 15.50 -3.90 -0.49
N ALA A 60 16.74 -4.05 -0.03
CA ALA A 60 17.06 -4.90 1.11
C ALA A 60 16.72 -4.26 2.47
N LEU A 61 16.61 -2.93 2.55
CA LEU A 61 16.31 -2.25 3.81
C LEU A 61 14.84 -2.43 4.19
N THR A 62 14.61 -3.15 5.28
CA THR A 62 13.27 -3.31 5.85
C THR A 62 12.79 -2.03 6.52
N LEU A 63 11.48 -1.88 6.68
CA LEU A 63 10.91 -0.78 7.46
C LEU A 63 11.51 -0.72 8.87
N GLY A 64 11.62 -1.87 9.54
CA GLY A 64 12.25 -1.94 10.86
C GLY A 64 13.68 -1.40 10.85
N GLY A 65 14.51 -1.88 9.91
CA GLY A 65 15.89 -1.41 9.78
C GLY A 65 16.00 0.08 9.43
N PHE A 66 15.09 0.61 8.61
CA PHE A 66 15.01 2.04 8.35
C PHE A 66 14.67 2.83 9.63
N LEU A 67 13.65 2.40 10.38
CA LEU A 67 13.25 3.11 11.60
C LEU A 67 14.37 3.13 12.64
N ASP A 68 15.08 2.01 12.78
CA ASP A 68 16.21 1.89 13.70
C ASP A 68 17.39 2.77 13.25
N ARG A 69 17.71 2.79 11.95
CA ARG A 69 18.79 3.60 11.38
C ARG A 69 18.55 5.11 11.53
N GLU A 70 17.31 5.56 11.32
CA GLU A 70 16.96 6.99 11.39
C GLU A 70 16.60 7.44 12.82
N GLY A 71 16.73 6.57 13.83
CA GLY A 71 16.56 6.92 15.24
C GLY A 71 15.11 7.16 15.67
N PHE A 72 14.14 6.52 15.00
CA PHE A 72 12.74 6.61 15.42
C PHE A 72 12.51 5.88 16.74
N SER A 73 11.70 6.47 17.63
CA SER A 73 11.45 5.88 18.94
C SER A 73 10.70 4.54 18.84
N PRO A 74 10.94 3.60 19.77
CA PRO A 74 10.14 2.37 19.87
C PRO A 74 8.64 2.65 19.99
N TYR A 75 8.29 3.75 20.67
CA TYR A 75 6.92 4.21 20.80
C TYR A 75 6.31 4.59 19.44
N PHE A 76 6.99 5.41 18.64
CA PHE A 76 6.55 5.76 17.28
C PHE A 76 6.42 4.53 16.38
N ARG A 77 7.41 3.63 16.44
CA ARG A 77 7.39 2.37 15.70
C ARG A 77 6.17 1.52 16.07
N ALA A 78 5.93 1.30 17.35
CA ALA A 78 4.87 0.42 17.84
C ALA A 78 3.46 1.03 17.69
N HIS A 79 3.33 2.34 17.86
CA HIS A 79 2.01 2.98 17.99
C HIS A 79 1.59 3.79 16.77
N PHE A 80 2.50 4.10 15.85
CA PHE A 80 2.16 4.81 14.61
C PHE A 80 2.48 3.99 13.36
N MET A 81 3.76 3.68 13.13
CA MET A 81 4.19 3.06 11.88
C MET A 81 3.65 1.64 11.72
N THR A 82 3.76 0.82 12.75
CA THR A 82 3.29 -0.58 12.67
C THR A 82 1.78 -0.64 12.40
N PRO A 83 0.90 0.05 13.16
CA PRO A 83 -0.54 0.05 12.89
C PRO A 83 -0.91 0.58 11.51
N VAL A 84 -0.28 1.66 11.04
CA VAL A 84 -0.54 2.23 9.71
C VAL A 84 -0.18 1.22 8.61
N VAL A 85 0.99 0.60 8.70
CA VAL A 85 1.46 -0.35 7.68
C VAL A 85 0.65 -1.63 7.71
N SER A 86 0.37 -2.18 8.89
CA SER A 86 -0.51 -3.34 9.06
C SER A 86 -1.90 -3.09 8.45
N ALA A 87 -2.47 -1.90 8.63
CA ALA A 87 -3.77 -1.55 8.05
C ALA A 87 -3.75 -1.51 6.53
N VAL A 88 -2.78 -0.81 5.91
CA VAL A 88 -2.74 -0.66 4.44
C VAL A 88 -2.24 -1.90 3.70
N ARG A 89 -1.50 -2.78 4.37
CA ARG A 89 -1.01 -4.04 3.81
C ARG A 89 -1.81 -5.27 4.23
N SER A 90 -2.80 -5.09 5.11
CA SER A 90 -3.61 -6.19 5.67
C SER A 90 -2.72 -7.32 6.20
N CYS A 91 -1.74 -6.99 7.04
CA CYS A 91 -0.76 -7.94 7.56
C CYS A 91 -0.51 -7.76 9.06
N ASP A 92 0.05 -8.78 9.71
CA ASP A 92 0.46 -8.73 11.10
C ASP A 92 1.62 -7.75 11.33
N ALA A 93 1.87 -7.40 12.60
CA ALA A 93 2.88 -6.43 13.00
C ALA A 93 4.31 -6.82 12.60
N ALA A 94 4.65 -8.11 12.69
CA ALA A 94 5.99 -8.57 12.35
C ALA A 94 6.21 -8.50 10.83
N THR A 95 5.21 -8.89 10.05
CA THR A 95 5.23 -8.75 8.59
C THR A 95 5.31 -7.28 8.16
N ALA A 96 4.58 -6.39 8.84
CA ALA A 96 4.61 -4.95 8.56
C ALA A 96 6.04 -4.39 8.61
N LEU A 97 6.82 -4.77 9.62
CA LEU A 97 8.20 -4.30 9.82
C LEU A 97 9.22 -4.91 8.85
N ARG A 98 8.90 -6.04 8.22
CA ARG A 98 9.76 -6.69 7.21
C ARG A 98 9.55 -6.13 5.79
N HIS A 99 8.55 -5.28 5.56
CA HIS A 99 8.34 -4.70 4.25
C HIS A 99 9.54 -3.87 3.78
N PRO A 100 9.91 -3.92 2.48
CA PRO A 100 10.93 -3.04 1.92
C PRO A 100 10.55 -1.56 2.07
N ALA A 101 11.41 -0.78 2.74
CA ALA A 101 11.13 0.61 3.11
C ALA A 101 10.89 1.49 1.86
N ALA A 102 11.73 1.35 0.84
CA ALA A 102 11.61 2.12 -0.40
C ALA A 102 10.26 1.91 -1.10
N HIS A 103 9.80 0.66 -1.18
CA HIS A 103 8.52 0.34 -1.79
C HIS A 103 7.36 0.90 -0.96
N LEU A 104 7.43 0.78 0.37
CA LEU A 104 6.41 1.30 1.27
C LEU A 104 6.29 2.82 1.17
N PHE A 105 7.39 3.57 1.24
CA PHE A 105 7.34 5.03 1.16
C PHE A 105 6.85 5.52 -0.20
N ARG A 106 7.22 4.84 -1.29
CA ARG A 106 6.65 5.14 -2.62
C ARG A 106 5.13 4.91 -2.65
N PHE A 107 4.66 3.82 -2.05
CA PHE A 107 3.23 3.56 -1.91
C PHE A 107 2.53 4.68 -1.12
N LEU A 108 3.03 5.02 0.08
CA LEU A 108 2.45 6.08 0.91
C LEU A 108 2.47 7.45 0.20
N HIS A 109 3.53 7.75 -0.54
CA HIS A 109 3.62 8.97 -1.35
C HIS A 109 2.53 9.03 -2.42
N HIS A 110 2.36 7.96 -3.21
CA HIS A 110 1.32 7.90 -4.24
C HIS A 110 -0.10 7.97 -3.68
N HIS A 111 -0.28 7.64 -2.39
CA HIS A 111 -1.58 7.65 -1.71
C HIS A 111 -1.81 8.93 -0.89
N GLY A 112 -0.91 9.91 -0.96
CA GLY A 112 -1.01 11.16 -0.20
C GLY A 112 -0.91 10.97 1.32
N MET A 113 -0.31 9.87 1.78
CA MET A 113 -0.27 9.45 3.19
C MET A 113 1.01 9.87 3.94
N LEU A 114 1.93 10.57 3.27
CA LEU A 114 3.15 11.10 3.90
C LEU A 114 2.99 12.55 4.40
N ALA A 115 1.91 13.23 4.05
CA ALA A 115 1.64 14.60 4.48
C ALA A 115 0.90 14.60 5.82
N VAL A 116 1.23 15.56 6.69
CA VAL A 116 0.60 15.76 8.02
C VAL A 116 -0.79 16.39 7.91
N GLY A 117 -1.19 16.83 6.72
CA GLY A 117 -2.51 17.39 6.42
C GLY A 117 -2.87 17.21 4.95
N GLY A 118 -4.11 17.55 4.57
CA GLY A 118 -4.57 17.43 3.19
C GLY A 118 -4.74 15.98 2.72
N SER A 119 -5.18 15.09 3.62
CA SER A 119 -5.49 13.70 3.25
C SER A 119 -6.47 13.68 2.08
N PRO A 120 -6.20 12.90 1.02
CA PRO A 120 -7.06 12.85 -0.14
C PRO A 120 -8.46 12.35 0.26
N VAL A 121 -9.48 12.94 -0.37
CA VAL A 121 -10.86 12.47 -0.19
C VAL A 121 -11.01 11.15 -0.94
N TRP A 122 -10.95 10.06 -0.18
CA TRP A 122 -11.22 8.72 -0.68
C TRP A 122 -12.70 8.60 -1.10
N ARG A 123 -12.93 8.34 -2.39
CA ARG A 123 -14.26 8.08 -2.94
C ARG A 123 -14.55 6.59 -2.95
N THR A 124 -15.80 6.24 -2.74
CA THR A 124 -16.30 4.86 -2.86
C THR A 124 -17.20 4.74 -4.09
N VAL A 125 -17.34 3.52 -4.60
CA VAL A 125 -18.31 3.20 -5.64
C VAL A 125 -19.65 2.91 -4.98
N THR A 126 -20.70 3.62 -5.37
CA THR A 126 -22.08 3.31 -4.95
C THR A 126 -22.44 1.89 -5.39
N GLY A 127 -22.92 1.06 -4.46
CA GLY A 127 -23.14 -0.38 -4.69
C GLY A 127 -21.92 -1.26 -4.47
N GLY A 128 -20.79 -0.69 -4.04
CA GLY A 128 -19.56 -1.43 -3.70
C GLY A 128 -18.63 -1.69 -4.90
N SER A 129 -17.47 -2.28 -4.63
CA SER A 129 -16.45 -2.55 -5.65
C SER A 129 -16.92 -3.55 -6.72
N ARG A 130 -17.83 -4.47 -6.37
CA ARG A 130 -18.40 -5.47 -7.29
C ARG A 130 -19.11 -4.81 -8.48
N ALA A 131 -19.87 -3.74 -8.24
CA ALA A 131 -20.59 -3.02 -9.30
C ALA A 131 -19.68 -2.51 -10.43
N ARG A 132 -18.41 -2.18 -10.13
CA ARG A 132 -17.43 -1.81 -11.17
C ARG A 132 -16.93 -3.03 -11.95
N VAL A 133 -16.69 -4.14 -11.27
CA VAL A 133 -16.21 -5.39 -11.89
C VAL A 133 -17.27 -5.92 -12.86
N ASP A 134 -18.54 -5.91 -12.46
CA ASP A 134 -19.66 -6.38 -13.29
C ASP A 134 -19.75 -5.59 -14.60
N ARG A 135 -19.67 -4.25 -14.54
CA ARG A 135 -19.65 -3.39 -15.75
C ARG A 135 -18.45 -3.62 -16.66
N ILE A 136 -17.32 -4.05 -16.11
CA ILE A 136 -16.14 -4.40 -16.92
C ILE A 136 -16.39 -5.75 -17.59
N ALA A 137 -16.90 -6.73 -16.85
CA ALA A 137 -17.21 -8.06 -17.36
C ALA A 137 -18.23 -8.03 -18.52
N GLU A 138 -19.27 -7.19 -18.43
CA GLU A 138 -20.25 -6.97 -19.49
C GLU A 138 -19.65 -6.48 -20.82
N ARG A 139 -18.45 -5.87 -20.79
CA ARG A 139 -17.76 -5.33 -21.97
C ARG A 139 -16.68 -6.24 -22.52
N LEU A 140 -16.38 -7.34 -21.82
CA LEU A 140 -15.40 -8.31 -22.27
C LEU A 140 -16.11 -9.38 -23.10
N PRO A 141 -15.57 -9.76 -24.26
CA PRO A 141 -16.20 -10.75 -25.13
C PRO A 141 -16.18 -12.15 -24.52
N ASP A 142 -15.27 -12.40 -23.58
CA ASP A 142 -15.10 -13.70 -22.93
C ASP A 142 -14.69 -13.53 -21.47
N VAL A 143 -15.45 -14.16 -20.57
CA VAL A 143 -15.22 -14.20 -19.12
C VAL A 143 -15.57 -15.59 -18.61
N CYS A 144 -14.55 -16.41 -18.36
CA CYS A 144 -14.73 -17.72 -17.74
C CYS A 144 -14.59 -17.62 -16.21
N THR A 145 -15.71 -17.72 -15.48
CA THR A 145 -15.70 -17.81 -14.01
C THR A 145 -15.53 -19.25 -13.55
N ALA A 146 -15.09 -19.46 -12.30
CA ALA A 146 -14.86 -20.80 -11.73
C ALA A 146 -13.96 -21.74 -12.58
N THR A 147 -13.14 -21.17 -13.46
CA THR A 147 -12.28 -21.90 -14.40
C THR A 147 -10.81 -21.65 -14.04
N PRO A 148 -10.27 -22.31 -12.98
CA PRO A 148 -8.91 -22.07 -12.55
C PRO A 148 -7.90 -22.57 -13.60
N VAL A 149 -7.01 -21.67 -14.04
CA VAL A 149 -5.92 -22.01 -14.97
C VAL A 149 -4.86 -22.82 -14.24
N ARG A 150 -4.44 -23.95 -14.83
CA ARG A 150 -3.43 -24.87 -14.28
C ARG A 150 -2.07 -24.73 -14.95
N THR A 151 -2.05 -24.58 -16.26
CA THR A 151 -0.80 -24.48 -17.03
C THR A 151 -0.88 -23.39 -18.07
N VAL A 152 0.25 -22.72 -18.29
CA VAL A 152 0.39 -21.66 -19.29
C VAL A 152 1.68 -21.87 -20.09
N PRO A 153 1.78 -22.91 -20.95
CA PRO A 153 2.97 -23.11 -21.77
C PRO A 153 3.09 -21.99 -22.81
N ARG A 154 4.33 -21.52 -22.98
CA ARG A 154 4.68 -20.51 -23.97
C ARG A 154 5.44 -21.17 -25.11
N HIS A 155 5.09 -20.80 -26.33
CA HIS A 155 5.70 -21.28 -27.56
C HIS A 155 6.25 -20.09 -28.35
N ALA A 156 7.03 -20.35 -29.40
CA ALA A 156 7.59 -19.29 -30.25
C ALA A 156 6.47 -18.38 -30.82
N ASP A 157 5.33 -18.98 -31.14
CA ASP A 157 4.24 -18.33 -31.87
C ASP A 157 3.04 -17.95 -31.00
N GLY A 158 3.08 -18.23 -29.69
CA GLY A 158 1.91 -17.98 -28.83
C GLY A 158 2.00 -18.51 -27.41
N VAL A 159 0.84 -18.52 -26.75
CA VAL A 159 0.67 -19.00 -25.39
C VAL A 159 -0.59 -19.85 -25.34
N ASP A 160 -0.55 -21.03 -24.74
CA ASP A 160 -1.77 -21.76 -24.41
C ASP A 160 -2.08 -21.60 -22.94
N ALA A 161 -3.36 -21.66 -22.58
CA ALA A 161 -3.81 -21.84 -21.22
C ALA A 161 -4.62 -23.13 -21.11
N THR A 162 -4.34 -23.94 -20.09
CA THR A 162 -5.15 -25.13 -19.78
C THR A 162 -5.82 -24.92 -18.43
N ALA A 163 -7.15 -25.06 -18.42
CA ALA A 163 -7.97 -24.99 -17.23
C ALA A 163 -8.01 -26.35 -16.50
N ALA A 164 -8.50 -26.35 -15.26
CA ALA A 164 -8.54 -27.55 -14.42
C ALA A 164 -9.48 -28.66 -14.93
N ASP A 165 -10.46 -28.30 -15.76
CA ASP A 165 -11.37 -29.23 -16.45
C ASP A 165 -10.75 -29.83 -17.73
N GLY A 166 -9.53 -29.44 -18.08
CA GLY A 166 -8.83 -29.87 -19.30
C GLY A 166 -9.10 -28.99 -20.52
N THR A 167 -9.96 -27.98 -20.41
CA THR A 167 -10.22 -27.03 -21.49
C THR A 167 -8.93 -26.28 -21.85
N ARG A 168 -8.56 -26.30 -23.13
CA ARG A 168 -7.36 -25.62 -23.64
C ARG A 168 -7.76 -24.47 -24.55
N SER A 169 -7.26 -23.28 -24.23
CA SER A 169 -7.51 -22.07 -25.02
C SER A 169 -6.18 -21.56 -25.59
N PRO A 170 -6.02 -21.54 -26.92
CA PRO A 170 -4.88 -20.88 -27.55
C PRO A 170 -5.06 -19.36 -27.43
N ALA A 171 -4.06 -18.68 -26.86
CA ALA A 171 -4.02 -17.25 -26.74
C ALA A 171 -2.83 -16.69 -27.51
N THR A 172 -3.11 -16.00 -28.61
CA THR A 172 -2.09 -15.15 -29.24
C THR A 172 -1.74 -14.05 -28.26
N ARG A 173 -0.45 -13.88 -27.96
CA ARG A 173 0.01 -12.84 -27.06
C ARG A 173 -0.55 -11.49 -27.51
N ALA A 174 -1.44 -10.90 -26.73
CA ALA A 174 -1.94 -9.56 -27.02
C ALA A 174 -0.74 -8.61 -27.18
N PRO A 175 -0.72 -7.74 -28.21
CA PRO A 175 0.34 -6.77 -28.36
C PRO A 175 0.47 -5.98 -27.06
N ARG A 176 1.71 -5.81 -26.59
CA ARG A 176 1.99 -5.13 -25.33
C ARG A 176 1.34 -3.74 -25.43
N PRO A 177 0.37 -3.39 -24.58
CA PRO A 177 -0.29 -2.10 -24.69
C PRO A 177 0.78 -1.01 -24.61
N PRO A 178 0.64 0.10 -25.36
CA PRO A 178 1.55 1.23 -25.22
C PRO A 178 1.60 1.62 -23.75
N ARG A 179 2.79 1.92 -23.23
CA ARG A 179 2.94 2.40 -21.85
C ARG A 179 1.93 3.52 -21.65
N CYS A 180 1.07 3.41 -20.64
CA CYS A 180 0.19 4.51 -20.28
C CYS A 180 1.04 5.80 -20.20
N PRO A 181 0.69 6.87 -20.91
CA PRO A 181 1.29 8.17 -20.64
C PRO A 181 1.11 8.41 -19.15
N SER A 182 2.19 8.82 -18.48
CA SER A 182 2.18 9.14 -17.06
C SER A 182 0.93 9.96 -16.78
N SER A 183 0.00 9.37 -16.03
CA SER A 183 -1.26 10.00 -15.68
C SER A 183 -0.97 11.40 -15.11
N PRO A 184 -1.74 12.44 -15.50
CA PRO A 184 -1.59 13.75 -14.91
C PRO A 184 -1.73 13.60 -13.39
N ARG A 185 -0.81 14.25 -12.68
CA ARG A 185 -0.79 14.31 -11.22
C ARG A 185 -2.15 14.84 -10.79
N TRP A 186 -2.93 14.02 -10.09
CA TRP A 186 -4.05 14.49 -9.28
C TRP A 186 -3.50 15.08 -7.99
#